data_AF-A0A098GGZ0-F1
#
_entry.id   AF-A0A098GGZ0-F1
#
_cell.length_a   1.000
_cell.length_b   1.000
_cell.length_c   1.000
_cell.angle_alpha   90.00
_cell.angle_beta   90.00
_cell.angle_gamma   90.00
#
_symmetry.space_group_name_H-M   'P 1'
#
loop_
_entity.id
_entity.type
_entity.pdbx_description
1 polymer ?
#
loop_
_entity_poly.entity_id
_entity_poly.type
_entity_poly.pdbx_seq_one_letter_code
_entity_poly.pdbx_strand_id
1 'polypeptide(L)' 'MNIVTIPFEVPLTVCVKGELVQIVAFKTLEHGNVKFGVQAPRSIEVHREEIYQAIKQKRQSGDTE' A
#
# COMPACT_ATOMS: atom_id res chain seq x y z
N MET A 1 -10.46 -6.82 9.99
CA MET A 1 -10.51 -5.53 9.27
C MET A 1 -10.64 -4.43 10.31
N ASN A 2 -9.73 -3.46 10.33
CA ASN A 2 -9.76 -2.33 11.24
C ASN A 2 -9.96 -1.05 10.41
N ILE A 3 -10.92 -0.21 10.78
CA ILE A 3 -11.26 1.02 10.06
C ILE A 3 -10.88 2.19 10.95
N VAL A 4 -10.05 3.08 10.44
CA VAL A 4 -9.60 4.28 11.15
C VAL A 4 -9.74 5.50 10.25
N THR A 5 -10.05 6.64 10.87
CA THR A 5 -10.06 7.93 10.16
C THR A 5 -8.71 8.59 10.38
N ILE A 6 -8.02 8.94 9.29
CA ILE A 6 -6.74 9.67 9.33
C ILE A 6 -6.91 11.05 8.72
N PRO A 7 -6.32 12.11 9.31
CA PRO A 7 -6.23 13.40 8.68
C PRO A 7 -5.25 13.36 7.49
N PHE A 8 -5.47 14.24 6.50
CA PHE A 8 -4.52 14.43 5.41
C PHE A 8 -3.21 15.02 5.95
N GLU A 9 -2.10 14.71 5.27
CA GLU A 9 -0.75 15.22 5.55
C GLU A 9 -0.17 14.83 6.93
N VAL A 10 -0.83 13.92 7.64
CA VAL A 10 -0.36 13.37 8.92
C VAL A 10 -0.02 11.89 8.75
N PRO A 11 1.18 11.45 9.17
CA PRO A 11 1.58 10.05 9.04
C PRO A 11 0.85 9.16 10.05
N LEU A 12 0.25 8.08 9.55
CA LEU A 12 -0.17 6.92 10.32
C LEU A 12 0.96 5.90 10.31
N THR A 13 1.42 5.48 11.49
CA THR A 13 2.39 4.38 11.62
C THR A 13 1.66 3.08 11.94
N VAL A 14 1.95 2.02 11.18
CA VAL A 14 1.42 0.68 11.38
C VAL A 14 2.57 -0.33 11.48
N CYS A 15 2.37 -1.40 12.26
CA CYS A 15 3.32 -2.50 12.36
C CYS A 15 2.87 -3.65 11.46
N VAL A 16 3.68 -4.01 10.46
CA VAL A 16 3.41 -5.08 9.49
C VAL A 16 4.54 -6.08 9.58
N LYS A 17 4.23 -7.32 9.98
CA LYS A 17 5.24 -8.39 10.17
C LYS A 17 6.39 -8.01 11.12
N GLY A 18 6.13 -7.14 12.11
CA GLY A 18 7.14 -6.65 13.04
C GLY A 18 7.92 -5.42 12.55
N GLU A 19 7.68 -4.98 11.30
CA GLU A 19 8.33 -3.81 10.70
C GLU A 19 7.39 -2.59 10.76
N LEU A 20 7.97 -1.40 10.99
CA LEU A 20 7.21 -0.15 11.00
C LEU A 20 7.04 0.39 9.58
N VAL A 21 5.79 0.64 9.21
CA VAL A 21 5.41 1.25 7.93
C VAL A 21 4.63 2.53 8.19
N GLN A 22 5.00 3.61 7.51
CA GLN A 22 4.31 4.89 7.60
C GLN A 22 3.47 5.14 6.34
N ILE A 23 2.26 5.62 6.55
CA ILE A 23 1.29 5.93 5.49
C ILE A 23 0.83 7.37 5.66
N VAL A 24 0.86 8.16 4.60
CA VAL A 24 0.37 9.54 4.59
C VAL A 24 -0.66 9.70 3.47
N ALA A 25 -1.83 10.24 3.78
CA ALA A 25 -2.84 10.57 2.78
C ALA A 25 -2.68 12.03 2.31
N PHE A 26 -2.75 12.26 1.01
CA PHE A 26 -2.70 13.58 0.38
C PHE A 26 -3.94 13.79 -0.50
N LYS A 27 -4.47 15.01 -0.48
CA LYS A 27 -5.53 15.40 -1.42
C LYS A 27 -4.96 15.51 -2.83
N THR A 28 -5.76 15.11 -3.81
CA THR A 28 -5.47 15.38 -5.22
C THR A 28 -6.41 16.45 -5.75
N LEU A 29 -6.07 17.03 -6.91
CA LEU A 29 -6.94 17.97 -7.61
C LEU A 29 -8.20 17.28 -8.17
N GLU A 30 -8.09 15.99 -8.48
CA GLU A 30 -9.19 15.16 -8.96
C GLU A 30 -10.08 14.72 -7.80
N HIS A 31 -11.38 14.95 -7.94
CA HIS A 31 -12.37 14.58 -6.94
C HIS A 31 -12.50 13.05 -6.83
N GLY A 32 -12.57 12.54 -5.61
CA GLY A 32 -12.66 11.10 -5.33
C GLY A 32 -11.31 10.37 -5.29
N ASN A 33 -10.24 10.98 -5.81
CA ASN A 33 -8.90 10.41 -5.74
C ASN A 33 -8.16 10.88 -4.47
N VAL A 34 -7.35 9.97 -3.93
CA VAL A 34 -6.49 10.21 -2.77
C VAL A 34 -5.12 9.63 -3.10
N LYS A 35 -4.08 10.42 -2.90
CA LYS A 35 -2.70 9.95 -3.06
C LYS A 35 -2.20 9.44 -1.72
N PHE A 36 -1.58 8.27 -1.71
CA PHE A 36 -0.92 7.72 -0.54
C PHE A 36 0.60 7.77 -0.71
N GLY A 37 1.30 8.37 0.25
CA GLY A 37 2.72 8.16 0.46
C GLY A 37 2.91 6.97 1.39
N VAL A 38 3.76 6.02 1.01
CA VAL A 38 4.07 4.85 1.84
C VAL A 38 5.58 4.79 2.02
N GLN A 39 6.01 4.78 3.28
CA GLN A 39 7.40 4.57 3.65
C GLN A 39 7.51 3.25 4.41
N ALA A 40 8.23 2.31 3.81
CA ALA A 40 8.43 0.97 4.34
C ALA A 40 9.91 0.55 4.18
N PRO A 41 10.43 -0.33 5.06
CA PRO A 41 11.71 -0.98 4.84
C PRO A 41 11.71 -1.83 3.57
N ARG A 42 12.90 -2.09 3.01
CA ARG A 42 13.05 -2.91 1.79
C ARG A 42 12.60 -4.37 1.97
N SER A 43 12.47 -4.85 3.21
CA SER A 43 11.94 -6.17 3.55
C SER A 43 10.43 -6.28 3.32
N ILE A 44 9.72 -5.16 3.17
CA ILE A 44 8.27 -5.11 2.97
C ILE A 44 7.97 -4.66 1.54
N GLU A 45 7.48 -5.59 0.73
CA GLU A 45 6.96 -5.28 -0.60
C GLU A 45 5.65 -4.49 -0.49
N VAL A 46 5.58 -3.37 -1.20
CA VAL A 46 4.40 -2.50 -1.25
C VAL A 46 3.88 -2.48 -2.68
N HIS A 47 2.64 -2.93 -2.86
CA HIS A 47 1.97 -2.97 -4.16
C HIS A 47 0.58 -2.37 -4.03
N ARG A 48 0.07 -1.85 -5.16
CA ARG A 48 -1.37 -1.66 -5.30
C ARG A 48 -2.04 -3.03 -5.43
N GLU A 49 -3.24 -3.17 -4.88
CA GLU A 49 -3.93 -4.46 -4.79
C GLU A 49 -4.09 -5.11 -6.18
N GLU A 50 -4.50 -4.33 -7.18
CA GLU A 50 -4.68 -4.80 -8.56
C GLU A 50 -3.37 -5.34 -9.17
N ILE A 51 -2.24 -4.73 -8.82
CA ILE A 51 -0.92 -5.17 -9.29
C ILE A 51 -0.48 -6.43 -8.55
N TYR A 52 -0.69 -6.48 -7.23
CA TYR A 52 -0.37 -7.64 -6.41
C TYR A 52 -1.12 -8.89 -6.89
N GLN A 53 -2.42 -8.75 -7.18
CA GLN A 53 -3.24 -9.84 -7.70
C GLN A 53 -2.75 -10.30 -9.08
N ALA A 54 -2.42 -9.38 -9.98
CA ALA A 54 -1.87 -9.74 -11.30
C ALA A 54 -0.54 -10.49 -11.19
N ILE A 55 0.37 -10.08 -10.30
CA ILE A 55 1.65 -10.78 -10.05
C ILE A 55 1.39 -12.17 -9.49
N LYS A 56 0.48 -12.30 -8.52
CA LYS A 56 0.15 -13.58 -7.89
C LYS A 56 -0.46 -14.56 -8.88
N GLN A 57 -1.35 -14.10 -9.76
CA GLN A 57 -1.93 -14.92 -10.82
C GLN A 57 -0.85 -15.44 -11.78
N LYS A 58 0.05 -14.57 -12.25
CA LYS A 58 1.17 -14.98 -13.11
C LYS A 58 2.06 -16.03 -12.46
N ARG A 59 2.42 -15.85 -11.18
CA ARG A 59 3.24 -16.83 -10.43
C ARG A 59 2.53 -18.18 -10.25
N GLN A 60 1.21 -18.18 -10.09
CA GLN A 60 0.42 -19.42 -9.98
C GLN A 60 0.18 -20.10 -11.33
N SER A 61 0.22 -19.34 -12.43
CA SER A 61 -0.02 -19.85 -13.78
C SER A 61 1.17 -20.61 -14.36
N GLY A 62 2.35 -20.54 -13.72
CA GLY A 62 3.49 -21.37 -14.09
C GLY A 62 4.11 -21.06 -15.45
N ASP A 63 3.89 -19.86 -16.02
CA ASP A 63 4.65 -19.39 -17.18
C ASP A 63 6.09 -19.09 -16.74
N THR A 64 6.87 -20.16 -16.67
CA THR A 64 8.32 -20.16 -16.80
C THR A 64 8.58 -20.03 -18.30
N GLU A 65 8.83 -18.82 -18.78
CA GLU A 65 9.57 -18.60 -20.02
C GLU A 65 11.07 -18.62 -19.71
#